data_AF-A0A9Q0ASJ6-F1
#
_entry.id   AF-A0A9Q0ASJ6-F1
#
_cell.length_a   1.000
_cell.length_b   1.000
_cell.length_c   1.000
_cell.angle_alpha   90.00
_cell.angle_beta   90.00
_cell.angle_gamma   90.00
#
_symmetry.space_group_name_H-M   'P 1'
#
loop_
_entity.id
_entity.type
_entity.pdbx_description
1 polymer ?
#
loop_
_entity_poly.entity_id
_entity_poly.type
_entity_poly.pdbx_seq_one_letter_code
_entity_poly.pdbx_strand_id
1 'polypeptide(L)'
;MTMHIPEDGSRLLQACLGRVREHEKTAQWEKASKDLIEALGLVERHQLADIERAQVLTGMGGVERRLGRFAKAEMNLKEALQTLKVNSVGEVENDLLRIEAMGELGIVYEHQSEHAKARDTCLQQYMEALELIETAHRKGGDDIKHEQLILRAEATACRAIGNAGRATHQLAQQMERDAVAQLEKRVQRARSLQERLAKVDPESVLYEELQPRAVQWESIGYDRLTLCHAALGNTAAAVSFGSKSQAIAKTSRDPTVRALSRFFSGYALLRDGQKDKAMDLFNSSEEKCTCAIALCKEPSEEYRQYLQIIVDEGVDLNRYDEQGYSALDYAMYNEHTGMQDVITNGLRKEMSPAAITELQLAATLKKHYREIFQEHLRPELSRGGEDCIENVRRRYAEVLIKDETKRSLFDSLNMVAYSDFLDCGRLPAFTDQKTQSFDRIKHLQAHDVAAKPFVVFLSYRWRPTENEEARTGPDDSLQTQYSRMCSAIEALIQQRSEIEKENVYIWVDFACIDQENKDPGIAALPVVVAQCDAMISVVESGYFGRAWCAVEAYMVHTLIKSYGRHEWYHYTPDPGPNAVTGSLASSSPMDEPDIAKLRLTYEADRQQVEFLLRQSRLLGIEP
;
A
#
# COMPACT_ATOMS: atom_id res chain seq x y z
N MET A 1 8.96 -42.62 -13.57
CA MET A 1 9.53 -41.34 -13.13
C MET A 1 8.34 -40.39 -12.96
N THR A 2 7.65 -40.54 -11.85
CA THR A 2 6.38 -39.87 -11.53
C THR A 2 6.72 -38.56 -10.85
N MET A 3 6.50 -37.43 -11.55
CA MET A 3 6.56 -36.10 -10.95
C MET A 3 5.44 -36.01 -9.92
N HIS A 4 5.81 -35.99 -8.64
CA HIS A 4 4.88 -35.96 -7.53
C HIS A 4 5.15 -34.70 -6.69
N ILE A 5 4.87 -33.51 -7.25
CA ILE A 5 4.78 -32.23 -6.50
C ILE A 5 3.81 -31.21 -7.18
N PRO A 6 2.47 -31.39 -7.18
CA PRO A 6 1.56 -30.24 -7.37
C PRO A 6 0.68 -29.88 -6.15
N GLU A 7 0.42 -30.82 -5.23
CA GLU A 7 -0.57 -30.63 -4.15
C GLU A 7 -0.18 -29.56 -3.13
N ASP A 8 1.12 -29.38 -2.85
CA ASP A 8 1.60 -28.39 -1.89
C ASP A 8 1.50 -26.95 -2.46
N GLY A 9 1.87 -26.76 -3.73
CA GLY A 9 1.83 -25.46 -4.40
C GLY A 9 0.41 -24.91 -4.54
N SER A 10 -0.55 -25.75 -4.94
CA SER A 10 -1.96 -25.34 -5.06
C SER A 10 -2.56 -25.00 -3.69
N ARG A 11 -2.24 -25.77 -2.65
CA ARG A 11 -2.70 -25.48 -1.27
C ARG A 11 -2.14 -24.16 -0.75
N LEU A 12 -0.85 -23.89 -0.97
CA LEU A 12 -0.21 -22.63 -0.61
C LEU A 12 -0.83 -21.44 -1.35
N LEU A 13 -1.11 -21.60 -2.65
CA LEU A 13 -1.82 -20.60 -3.44
C LEU A 13 -3.20 -20.28 -2.84
N GLN A 14 -4.00 -21.31 -2.51
CA GLN A 14 -5.33 -21.09 -1.94
C GLN A 14 -5.29 -20.43 -0.55
N ALA A 15 -4.27 -20.73 0.27
CA ALA A 15 -4.04 -20.04 1.52
C ALA A 15 -3.75 -18.54 1.29
N CYS A 16 -2.88 -18.23 0.32
CA CYS A 16 -2.55 -16.86 -0.06
C CYS A 16 -3.79 -16.09 -0.56
N LEU A 17 -4.56 -16.68 -1.49
CA LEU A 17 -5.82 -16.09 -1.97
C LEU A 17 -6.87 -15.94 -0.84
N GLY A 18 -6.83 -16.79 0.18
CA GLY A 18 -7.62 -16.64 1.40
C GLY A 18 -7.27 -15.37 2.18
N ARG A 19 -5.98 -15.09 2.39
CA ARG A 19 -5.51 -13.84 3.03
C ARG A 19 -5.90 -12.61 2.20
N VAL A 20 -5.73 -12.67 0.87
CA VAL A 20 -6.18 -11.62 -0.05
C VAL A 20 -7.64 -11.27 0.23
N ARG A 21 -8.54 -12.26 0.24
CA ARG A 21 -9.98 -12.04 0.50
C ARG A 21 -10.23 -11.38 1.85
N GLU A 22 -9.50 -11.74 2.90
CA GLU A 22 -9.66 -11.12 4.22
C GLU A 22 -9.20 -9.65 4.22
N HIS A 23 -8.10 -9.34 3.54
CA HIS A 23 -7.65 -7.96 3.35
C HIS A 23 -8.65 -7.13 2.53
N GLU A 24 -9.25 -7.71 1.49
CA GLU A 24 -10.28 -7.03 0.68
C GLU A 24 -11.52 -6.64 1.52
N LYS A 25 -11.95 -7.48 2.47
CA LYS A 25 -13.11 -7.19 3.34
C LYS A 25 -12.93 -5.90 4.16
N THR A 26 -11.68 -5.47 4.38
CA THR A 26 -11.34 -4.29 5.20
C THR A 26 -10.61 -3.20 4.40
N ALA A 27 -10.62 -3.29 3.06
CA ALA A 27 -9.96 -2.36 2.16
C ALA A 27 -8.44 -2.19 2.40
N GLN A 28 -7.76 -3.25 2.85
CA GLN A 28 -6.31 -3.28 3.04
C GLN A 28 -5.58 -3.63 1.73
N TRP A 29 -5.76 -2.79 0.70
CA TRP A 29 -5.34 -3.08 -0.68
C TRP A 29 -3.83 -3.28 -0.86
N GLU A 30 -2.98 -2.59 -0.08
CA GLU A 30 -1.52 -2.80 -0.11
C GLU A 30 -1.14 -4.20 0.39
N LYS A 31 -1.84 -4.72 1.41
CA LYS A 31 -1.63 -6.10 1.90
C LYS A 31 -2.14 -7.14 0.89
N ALA A 32 -3.30 -6.89 0.30
CA ALA A 32 -3.83 -7.74 -0.78
C ALA A 32 -2.88 -7.79 -1.98
N SER A 33 -2.32 -6.65 -2.41
CA SER A 33 -1.32 -6.57 -3.49
C SER A 33 -0.06 -7.37 -3.12
N LYS A 34 0.41 -7.21 -1.88
CA LYS A 34 1.52 -7.97 -1.30
C LYS A 34 1.32 -9.49 -1.43
N ASP A 35 0.16 -10.01 -1.04
CA ASP A 35 -0.15 -11.44 -1.10
C ASP A 35 -0.30 -11.91 -2.56
N LEU A 36 -0.92 -11.12 -3.44
CA LEU A 36 -1.05 -11.48 -4.85
C LEU A 36 0.29 -11.62 -5.58
N ILE A 37 1.28 -10.79 -5.23
CA ILE A 37 2.65 -10.93 -5.77
C ILE A 37 3.27 -12.25 -5.31
N GLU A 38 3.08 -12.64 -4.04
CA GLU A 38 3.53 -13.93 -3.52
C GLU A 38 2.81 -15.09 -4.21
N ALA A 39 1.49 -14.97 -4.42
CA ALA A 39 0.68 -15.94 -5.14
C ALA A 39 1.18 -16.14 -6.58
N LEU A 40 1.53 -15.06 -7.29
CA LEU A 40 2.10 -15.14 -8.63
C LEU A 40 3.45 -15.86 -8.61
N GLY A 41 4.31 -15.55 -7.63
CA GLY A 41 5.58 -16.24 -7.44
C GLY A 41 5.43 -17.72 -7.09
N LEU A 42 4.33 -18.14 -6.45
CA LEU A 42 4.01 -19.56 -6.24
C LEU A 42 3.59 -20.23 -7.55
N VAL A 43 2.73 -19.59 -8.34
CA VAL A 43 2.31 -20.07 -9.66
C VAL A 43 3.54 -20.35 -10.54
N GLU A 44 4.49 -19.42 -10.57
CA GLU A 44 5.70 -19.54 -11.40
C GLU A 44 6.68 -20.60 -10.86
N ARG A 45 6.96 -20.61 -9.56
CA ARG A 45 7.90 -21.57 -8.95
C ARG A 45 7.42 -23.01 -9.04
N HIS A 46 6.10 -23.23 -8.88
CA HIS A 46 5.51 -24.56 -8.90
C HIS A 46 4.93 -24.94 -10.27
N GLN A 47 5.04 -24.07 -11.28
CA GLN A 47 4.51 -24.29 -12.63
C GLN A 47 3.02 -24.70 -12.60
N LEU A 48 2.23 -23.97 -11.79
CA LEU A 48 0.79 -24.20 -11.69
C LEU A 48 0.09 -23.89 -13.02
N ALA A 49 -1.12 -24.40 -13.21
CA ALA A 49 -1.81 -24.27 -14.48
C ALA A 49 -2.24 -22.82 -14.78
N ASP A 50 -2.55 -22.60 -16.06
CA ASP A 50 -2.94 -21.30 -16.60
C ASP A 50 -4.18 -20.71 -15.92
N ILE A 51 -5.07 -21.56 -15.38
CA ILE A 51 -6.26 -21.14 -14.66
C ILE A 51 -5.90 -20.49 -13.32
N GLU A 52 -4.95 -21.04 -12.56
CA GLU A 52 -4.44 -20.44 -11.34
C GLU A 52 -3.73 -19.11 -11.63
N ARG A 53 -2.95 -19.05 -12.72
CA ARG A 53 -2.33 -17.79 -13.16
C ARG A 53 -3.40 -16.74 -13.47
N ALA A 54 -4.43 -17.10 -14.23
CA ALA A 54 -5.53 -16.20 -14.57
C ALA A 54 -6.31 -15.73 -13.33
N GLN A 55 -6.47 -16.59 -12.32
CA GLN A 55 -7.10 -16.24 -11.05
C GLN A 55 -6.30 -15.16 -10.31
N VAL A 56 -4.97 -15.35 -10.19
CA VAL A 56 -4.08 -14.36 -9.57
C VAL A 56 -4.09 -13.04 -10.34
N LEU A 57 -3.96 -13.09 -11.67
CA LEU A 57 -3.98 -11.90 -12.53
C LEU A 57 -5.32 -11.13 -12.44
N THR A 58 -6.44 -11.83 -12.31
CA THR A 58 -7.76 -11.21 -12.10
C THR A 58 -7.81 -10.47 -10.75
N GLY A 59 -7.30 -11.11 -9.69
CA GLY A 59 -7.16 -10.49 -8.37
C GLY A 59 -6.24 -9.25 -8.40
N MET A 60 -5.09 -9.36 -9.07
CA MET A 60 -4.16 -8.23 -9.27
C MET A 60 -4.85 -7.09 -10.03
N GLY A 61 -5.60 -7.39 -11.08
CA GLY A 61 -6.41 -6.41 -11.79
C GLY A 61 -7.35 -5.63 -10.88
N GLY A 62 -8.11 -6.35 -10.04
CA GLY A 62 -9.02 -5.74 -9.07
C GLY A 62 -8.32 -4.89 -8.01
N VAL A 63 -7.17 -5.33 -7.50
CA VAL A 63 -6.39 -4.59 -6.49
C VAL A 63 -5.68 -3.37 -7.08
N GLU A 64 -5.03 -3.49 -8.23
CA GLU A 64 -4.35 -2.38 -8.90
C GLU A 64 -5.34 -1.27 -9.26
N ARG A 65 -6.58 -1.62 -9.67
CA ARG A 65 -7.67 -0.65 -9.88
C ARG A 65 -8.00 0.14 -8.61
N ARG A 66 -8.10 -0.54 -7.46
CA ARG A 66 -8.41 0.07 -6.15
C ARG A 66 -7.24 0.86 -5.56
N LEU A 67 -6.05 0.64 -6.09
CA LEU A 67 -4.86 1.46 -5.88
C LEU A 67 -4.69 2.55 -6.95
N GLY A 68 -5.70 2.78 -7.80
CA GLY A 68 -5.75 3.78 -8.88
C GLY A 68 -4.76 3.57 -10.04
N ARG A 69 -4.13 2.40 -10.14
CA ARG A 69 -3.15 2.06 -11.19
C ARG A 69 -3.84 1.40 -12.39
N PHE A 70 -4.71 2.15 -13.07
CA PHE A 70 -5.60 1.62 -14.10
C PHE A 70 -4.89 0.94 -15.28
N ALA A 71 -3.72 1.46 -15.70
CA ALA A 71 -2.94 0.83 -16.77
C ALA A 71 -2.43 -0.57 -16.40
N LYS A 72 -1.91 -0.74 -15.16
CA LYS A 72 -1.49 -2.05 -14.63
C LYS A 72 -2.69 -2.98 -14.46
N ALA A 73 -3.82 -2.44 -13.97
CA ALA A 73 -5.05 -3.21 -13.84
C ALA A 73 -5.54 -3.76 -15.19
N GLU A 74 -5.62 -2.90 -16.21
CA GLU A 74 -6.01 -3.28 -17.57
C GLU A 74 -5.08 -4.33 -18.17
N MET A 75 -3.77 -4.16 -18.02
CA MET A 75 -2.76 -5.11 -18.49
C MET A 75 -2.99 -6.51 -17.89
N ASN A 76 -3.08 -6.61 -16.56
CA ASN A 76 -3.28 -7.88 -15.86
C ASN A 76 -4.61 -8.55 -16.27
N LEU A 77 -5.70 -7.78 -16.40
CA LEU A 77 -7.01 -8.31 -16.77
C LEU A 77 -7.05 -8.80 -18.22
N LYS A 78 -6.39 -8.08 -19.14
CA LYS A 78 -6.27 -8.53 -20.54
C LYS A 78 -5.44 -9.80 -20.66
N GLU A 79 -4.34 -9.91 -19.91
CA GLU A 79 -3.54 -11.14 -19.86
C GLU A 79 -4.39 -12.31 -19.33
N ALA A 80 -5.09 -12.13 -18.20
CA ALA A 80 -5.99 -13.15 -17.64
C ALA A 80 -7.05 -13.61 -18.67
N LEU A 81 -7.72 -12.67 -19.35
CA LEU A 81 -8.71 -12.99 -20.37
C LEU A 81 -8.12 -13.71 -21.58
N GLN A 82 -6.90 -13.37 -21.98
CA GLN A 82 -6.21 -14.05 -23.08
C GLN A 82 -5.86 -15.50 -22.69
N THR A 83 -5.31 -15.70 -21.50
CA THR A 83 -5.00 -17.03 -20.94
C THR A 83 -6.24 -17.92 -20.87
N LEU A 84 -7.38 -17.35 -20.45
CA LEU A 84 -8.63 -18.09 -20.39
C LEU A 84 -9.14 -18.45 -21.79
N LYS A 85 -9.16 -17.51 -22.74
CA LYS A 85 -9.63 -17.75 -24.12
C LYS A 85 -8.90 -18.89 -24.85
N VAL A 86 -7.60 -19.06 -24.61
CA VAL A 86 -6.79 -20.10 -25.27
C VAL A 86 -7.16 -21.50 -24.75
N ASN A 87 -7.63 -21.61 -23.51
CA ASN A 87 -7.81 -22.88 -22.81
C ASN A 87 -9.28 -23.24 -22.52
N SER A 88 -10.25 -22.36 -22.80
CA SER A 88 -11.64 -22.49 -22.33
C SER A 88 -12.66 -22.81 -23.43
N VAL A 89 -12.66 -24.03 -23.96
CA VAL A 89 -13.84 -24.55 -24.67
C VAL A 89 -14.49 -25.65 -23.84
N GLY A 90 -15.47 -25.28 -23.00
CA GLY A 90 -16.45 -26.20 -22.42
C GLY A 90 -16.46 -26.40 -20.89
N GLU A 91 -15.56 -25.77 -20.14
CA GLU A 91 -15.51 -25.85 -18.67
C GLU A 91 -16.16 -24.64 -18.00
N VAL A 92 -17.22 -24.91 -17.23
CA VAL A 92 -18.15 -23.90 -16.70
C VAL A 92 -17.50 -22.99 -15.63
N GLU A 93 -16.51 -23.50 -14.90
CA GLU A 93 -15.76 -22.71 -13.90
C GLU A 93 -14.81 -21.69 -14.57
N ASN A 94 -14.19 -22.06 -15.69
CA ASN A 94 -13.33 -21.15 -16.47
C ASN A 94 -14.17 -20.02 -17.10
N ASP A 95 -15.40 -20.33 -17.52
CA ASP A 95 -16.34 -19.34 -18.02
C ASP A 95 -16.70 -18.31 -16.94
N LEU A 96 -16.95 -18.75 -15.69
CA LEU A 96 -17.22 -17.83 -14.59
C LEU A 96 -16.05 -16.87 -14.33
N LEU A 97 -14.83 -17.38 -14.21
CA LEU A 97 -13.65 -16.54 -13.97
C LEU A 97 -13.42 -15.54 -15.11
N ARG A 98 -13.64 -15.97 -16.36
CA ARG A 98 -13.55 -15.09 -17.53
C ARG A 98 -14.59 -13.97 -17.48
N ILE A 99 -15.82 -14.28 -17.09
CA ILE A 99 -16.90 -13.28 -16.93
C ILE A 99 -16.56 -12.32 -15.78
N GLU A 100 -15.97 -12.79 -14.68
CA GLU A 100 -15.51 -11.94 -13.57
C GLU A 100 -14.41 -10.97 -14.00
N ALA A 101 -13.37 -11.46 -14.69
CA ALA A 101 -12.28 -10.64 -15.22
C ALA A 101 -12.78 -9.57 -16.20
N MET A 102 -13.74 -9.93 -17.07
CA MET A 102 -14.39 -8.98 -17.97
C MET A 102 -15.15 -7.88 -17.21
N GLY A 103 -15.78 -8.22 -16.09
CA GLY A 103 -16.47 -7.26 -15.23
C GLY A 103 -15.54 -6.26 -14.55
N GLU A 104 -14.40 -6.73 -14.03
CA GLU A 104 -13.37 -5.82 -13.49
C GLU A 104 -12.85 -4.89 -14.59
N LEU A 105 -12.62 -5.42 -15.80
CA LEU A 105 -12.15 -4.63 -16.95
C LEU A 105 -13.17 -3.56 -17.36
N GLY A 106 -14.46 -3.88 -17.33
CA GLY A 106 -15.53 -2.91 -17.56
C GLY A 106 -15.50 -1.74 -16.56
N ILE A 107 -15.16 -1.99 -15.30
CA ILE A 107 -14.98 -0.92 -14.30
C ILE A 107 -13.71 -0.11 -14.60
N VAL A 108 -12.60 -0.73 -14.98
CA VAL A 108 -11.38 -0.01 -15.37
C VAL A 108 -11.65 0.97 -16.51
N TYR A 109 -12.38 0.53 -17.55
CA TYR A 109 -12.80 1.42 -18.65
C TYR A 109 -13.66 2.58 -18.17
N GLU A 110 -14.50 2.36 -17.16
CA GLU A 110 -15.32 3.43 -16.60
C GLU A 110 -14.45 4.50 -15.92
N HIS A 111 -13.47 4.10 -15.10
CA HIS A 111 -12.58 5.06 -14.42
C HIS A 111 -11.67 5.80 -15.41
N GLN A 112 -11.37 5.18 -16.56
CA GLN A 112 -10.66 5.81 -17.69
C GLN A 112 -11.58 6.68 -18.57
N SER A 113 -12.84 6.89 -18.17
CA SER A 113 -13.85 7.66 -18.92
C SER A 113 -14.22 7.09 -20.30
N GLU A 114 -13.93 5.80 -20.56
CA GLU A 114 -14.36 5.07 -21.75
C GLU A 114 -15.80 4.52 -21.54
N HIS A 115 -16.75 5.38 -21.19
CA HIS A 115 -18.07 4.97 -20.69
C HIS A 115 -18.86 4.07 -21.65
N ALA A 116 -18.76 4.28 -22.96
CA ALA A 116 -19.45 3.45 -23.97
C ALA A 116 -18.91 2.02 -23.93
N LYS A 117 -17.59 1.87 -23.93
CA LYS A 117 -16.91 0.59 -23.85
C LYS A 117 -17.15 -0.09 -22.51
N ALA A 118 -17.15 0.67 -21.41
CA ALA A 118 -17.50 0.17 -20.09
C ALA A 118 -18.93 -0.41 -20.06
N ARG A 119 -19.91 0.35 -20.57
CA ARG A 119 -21.31 -0.09 -20.67
C ARG A 119 -21.42 -1.37 -21.48
N ASP A 120 -20.88 -1.37 -22.70
CA ASP A 120 -21.00 -2.50 -23.61
C ASP A 120 -20.34 -3.76 -23.03
N THR A 121 -19.16 -3.61 -22.41
CA THR A 121 -18.47 -4.69 -21.69
C THR A 121 -19.31 -5.23 -20.53
N CYS A 122 -19.91 -4.35 -19.71
CA CYS A 122 -20.76 -4.78 -18.58
C CYS A 122 -22.09 -5.40 -19.04
N LEU A 123 -22.69 -4.95 -20.15
CA LEU A 123 -23.87 -5.57 -20.72
C LEU A 123 -23.56 -6.95 -21.30
N GLN A 124 -22.42 -7.10 -21.98
CA GLN A 124 -21.94 -8.40 -22.42
C GLN A 124 -21.72 -9.35 -21.24
N GLN A 125 -21.06 -8.87 -20.18
CA GLN A 125 -20.90 -9.62 -18.93
C GLN A 125 -22.24 -10.08 -18.35
N TYR A 126 -23.22 -9.19 -18.31
CA TYR A 126 -24.56 -9.51 -17.81
C TYR A 126 -25.22 -10.61 -18.65
N MET A 127 -25.16 -10.52 -19.98
CA MET A 127 -25.72 -11.52 -20.88
C MET A 127 -25.06 -12.89 -20.72
N GLU A 128 -23.72 -12.93 -20.70
CA GLU A 128 -22.97 -14.18 -20.55
C GLU A 128 -23.20 -14.83 -19.18
N ALA A 129 -23.34 -14.04 -18.11
CA ALA A 129 -23.69 -14.57 -16.79
C ALA A 129 -25.09 -15.21 -16.77
N LEU A 130 -26.06 -14.64 -17.49
CA LEU A 130 -27.40 -15.25 -17.63
C LEU A 130 -27.35 -16.55 -18.44
N GLU A 131 -26.61 -16.56 -19.54
CA GLU A 131 -26.44 -17.77 -20.36
C GLU A 131 -25.77 -18.89 -19.54
N LEU A 132 -24.82 -18.54 -18.67
CA LEU A 132 -24.19 -19.47 -17.75
C LEU A 132 -25.20 -20.09 -16.77
N ILE A 133 -26.06 -19.27 -16.17
CA ILE A 133 -27.15 -19.73 -15.28
C ILE A 133 -28.10 -20.67 -16.03
N GLU A 134 -28.55 -20.30 -17.22
CA GLU A 134 -29.44 -21.12 -18.04
C GLU A 134 -28.79 -22.45 -18.46
N THR A 135 -27.51 -22.43 -18.77
CA THR A 135 -26.73 -23.63 -19.11
C THR A 135 -26.55 -24.54 -17.90
N ALA A 136 -26.28 -23.97 -16.72
CA ALA A 136 -26.17 -24.71 -15.47
C ALA A 136 -27.51 -25.38 -15.10
N HIS A 137 -28.64 -24.68 -15.24
CA HIS A 137 -29.97 -25.27 -15.04
C HIS A 137 -30.27 -26.41 -16.02
N ARG A 138 -29.95 -26.24 -17.32
CA ARG A 138 -30.21 -27.25 -18.36
C ARG A 138 -29.40 -28.53 -18.18
N LYS A 139 -28.16 -28.43 -17.69
CA LYS A 139 -27.28 -29.59 -17.48
C LYS A 139 -27.75 -30.50 -16.33
N GLY A 140 -28.73 -30.08 -15.53
CA GLY A 140 -29.52 -30.94 -14.65
C GLY A 140 -28.68 -31.74 -13.66
N GLY A 141 -28.22 -31.10 -12.58
CA GLY A 141 -27.55 -31.78 -11.48
C GLY A 141 -27.97 -31.18 -10.14
N ASP A 142 -28.59 -31.97 -9.27
CA ASP A 142 -28.94 -31.59 -7.88
C ASP A 142 -27.72 -31.58 -6.94
N ASP A 143 -26.50 -31.50 -7.47
CA ASP A 143 -25.28 -31.42 -6.66
C ASP A 143 -25.07 -29.97 -6.18
N ILE A 144 -24.67 -29.85 -4.92
CA ILE A 144 -24.26 -28.63 -4.22
C ILE A 144 -23.33 -27.76 -5.08
N LYS A 145 -22.43 -28.36 -5.86
CA LYS A 145 -21.52 -27.60 -6.76
C LYS A 145 -22.25 -26.81 -7.84
N HIS A 146 -23.34 -27.34 -8.40
CA HIS A 146 -24.11 -26.65 -9.44
C HIS A 146 -24.87 -25.45 -8.85
N GLU A 147 -25.47 -25.62 -7.68
CA GLU A 147 -26.18 -24.53 -6.99
C GLU A 147 -25.21 -23.40 -6.58
N GLN A 148 -24.01 -23.75 -6.09
CA GLN A 148 -22.97 -22.77 -5.79
C GLN A 148 -22.55 -21.96 -7.03
N LEU A 149 -22.37 -22.63 -8.18
CA LEU A 149 -22.05 -21.97 -9.44
C LEU A 149 -23.16 -21.02 -9.88
N ILE A 150 -24.43 -21.44 -9.79
CA ILE A 150 -25.58 -20.59 -10.13
C ILE A 150 -25.60 -19.33 -9.26
N LEU A 151 -25.39 -19.47 -7.95
CA LEU A 151 -25.36 -18.33 -7.03
C LEU A 151 -24.20 -17.37 -7.34
N ARG A 152 -23.02 -17.88 -7.71
CA ARG A 152 -21.89 -17.04 -8.16
C ARG A 152 -22.19 -16.33 -9.49
N ALA A 153 -22.80 -17.03 -10.44
CA ALA A 153 -23.20 -16.43 -11.72
C ALA A 153 -24.28 -15.35 -11.53
N GLU A 154 -25.22 -15.55 -10.61
CA GLU A 154 -26.22 -14.53 -10.24
C GLU A 154 -25.59 -13.31 -9.57
N ALA A 155 -24.62 -13.54 -8.69
CA ALA A 155 -23.84 -12.47 -8.09
C ALA A 155 -23.12 -11.64 -9.17
N THR A 156 -22.49 -12.30 -10.14
CA THR A 156 -21.84 -11.66 -11.28
C THR A 156 -22.84 -10.90 -12.16
N ALA A 157 -24.02 -11.45 -12.46
CA ALA A 157 -25.07 -10.76 -13.19
C ALA A 157 -25.60 -9.52 -12.45
N CYS A 158 -25.78 -9.61 -11.12
CA CYS A 158 -26.18 -8.49 -10.27
C CYS A 158 -25.17 -7.34 -10.35
N ARG A 159 -23.88 -7.66 -10.21
CA ARG A 159 -22.80 -6.68 -10.34
C ARG A 159 -22.77 -6.04 -11.73
N ALA A 160 -22.84 -6.86 -12.78
CA ALA A 160 -22.74 -6.45 -14.18
C ALA A 160 -23.82 -5.44 -14.57
N ILE A 161 -25.10 -5.73 -14.29
CA ILE A 161 -26.21 -4.82 -14.65
C ILE A 161 -26.12 -3.48 -13.91
N GLY A 162 -25.63 -3.51 -12.66
CA GLY A 162 -25.41 -2.30 -11.89
C GLY A 162 -24.27 -1.43 -12.44
N ASN A 163 -23.19 -2.05 -12.89
CA ASN A 163 -22.07 -1.34 -13.51
C ASN A 163 -22.45 -0.77 -14.89
N ALA A 164 -23.25 -1.52 -15.66
CA ALA A 164 -23.84 -1.00 -16.89
C ALA A 164 -24.74 0.21 -16.61
N GLY A 165 -25.53 0.20 -15.53
CA GLY A 165 -26.37 1.33 -15.11
C GLY A 165 -25.55 2.58 -14.81
N ARG A 166 -24.45 2.42 -14.06
CA ARG A 166 -23.49 3.49 -13.79
C ARG A 166 -22.86 4.06 -15.07
N ALA A 167 -22.38 3.20 -15.97
CA ALA A 167 -21.80 3.64 -17.24
C ALA A 167 -22.85 4.32 -18.16
N THR A 168 -24.10 3.85 -18.12
CA THR A 168 -25.21 4.43 -18.88
C THR A 168 -25.57 5.83 -18.37
N HIS A 169 -25.59 6.04 -17.05
CA HIS A 169 -25.79 7.36 -16.44
C HIS A 169 -24.76 8.39 -16.95
N GLN A 170 -23.50 7.96 -17.13
CA GLN A 170 -22.44 8.83 -17.63
C GLN A 170 -22.53 9.16 -19.14
N LEU A 171 -23.30 8.40 -19.93
CA LEU A 171 -23.27 8.50 -21.40
C LEU A 171 -24.17 9.56 -22.05
N ALA A 172 -25.14 10.12 -21.34
CA ALA A 172 -25.88 11.34 -21.70
C ALA A 172 -27.10 11.50 -20.76
N GLN A 173 -27.50 12.75 -20.51
CA GLN A 173 -28.72 13.07 -19.73
C GLN A 173 -30.00 12.42 -20.28
N GLN A 174 -30.04 12.03 -21.56
CA GLN A 174 -31.21 11.39 -22.18
C GLN A 174 -31.32 9.89 -21.87
N MET A 175 -30.28 9.25 -21.33
CA MET A 175 -30.27 7.83 -20.97
C MET A 175 -30.56 7.59 -19.48
N GLU A 176 -30.96 8.63 -18.74
CA GLU A 176 -31.18 8.59 -17.30
C GLU A 176 -32.23 7.56 -16.90
N ARG A 177 -33.29 7.40 -17.72
CA ARG A 177 -34.34 6.39 -17.49
C ARG A 177 -33.81 4.97 -17.62
N ASP A 178 -32.94 4.72 -18.61
CA ASP A 178 -32.33 3.40 -18.82
C ASP A 178 -31.37 3.08 -17.67
N ALA A 179 -30.58 4.06 -17.22
CA ALA A 179 -29.72 3.92 -16.05
C ALA A 179 -30.52 3.57 -14.79
N VAL A 180 -31.61 4.31 -14.51
CA VAL A 180 -32.52 4.01 -13.38
C VAL A 180 -33.06 2.59 -13.48
N ALA A 181 -33.57 2.16 -14.63
CA ALA A 181 -34.11 0.81 -14.80
C ALA A 181 -33.06 -0.29 -14.56
N GLN A 182 -31.82 -0.08 -15.03
CA GLN A 182 -30.71 -1.01 -14.80
C GLN A 182 -30.31 -1.07 -13.32
N LEU A 183 -30.31 0.07 -12.61
CA LEU A 183 -29.97 0.16 -11.19
C LEU A 183 -31.07 -0.38 -10.28
N GLU A 184 -32.34 -0.17 -10.59
CA GLU A 184 -33.46 -0.82 -9.90
C GLU A 184 -33.36 -2.35 -10.05
N LYS A 185 -33.00 -2.82 -11.24
CA LYS A 185 -32.76 -4.24 -11.50
C LYS A 185 -31.58 -4.79 -10.70
N ARG A 186 -30.51 -4.00 -10.50
CA ARG A 186 -29.41 -4.34 -9.56
C ARG A 186 -29.95 -4.54 -8.15
N VAL A 187 -30.72 -3.59 -7.63
CA VAL A 187 -31.30 -3.66 -6.27
C VAL A 187 -32.20 -4.90 -6.11
N GLN A 188 -33.06 -5.17 -7.10
CA GLN A 188 -33.93 -6.35 -7.09
C GLN A 188 -33.13 -7.65 -7.06
N ARG A 189 -32.09 -7.77 -7.92
CA ARG A 189 -31.24 -8.96 -7.96
C ARG A 189 -30.44 -9.15 -6.67
N ALA A 190 -29.91 -8.07 -6.10
CA ALA A 190 -29.18 -8.11 -4.84
C ALA A 190 -30.05 -8.65 -3.71
N ARG A 191 -31.31 -8.21 -3.63
CA ARG A 191 -32.28 -8.72 -2.64
C ARG A 191 -32.65 -10.17 -2.87
N SER A 192 -32.97 -10.54 -4.11
CA SER A 192 -33.27 -11.93 -4.47
C SER A 192 -32.11 -12.87 -4.13
N LEU A 193 -30.87 -12.41 -4.34
CA LEU A 193 -29.68 -13.18 -3.99
C LEU A 193 -29.55 -13.34 -2.46
N GLN A 194 -29.78 -12.27 -1.68
CA GLN A 194 -29.80 -12.35 -0.22
C GLN A 194 -30.89 -13.32 0.29
N GLU A 195 -32.08 -13.30 -0.29
CA GLU A 195 -33.18 -14.22 0.08
C GLU A 195 -32.84 -15.68 -0.21
N ARG A 196 -32.11 -15.95 -1.30
CA ARG A 196 -31.60 -17.29 -1.61
C ARG A 196 -30.50 -17.70 -0.65
N LEU A 197 -29.54 -16.81 -0.39
CA LEU A 197 -28.42 -17.05 0.53
C LEU A 197 -28.88 -17.26 1.98
N ALA A 198 -30.02 -16.68 2.38
CA ALA A 198 -30.63 -16.95 3.70
C ALA A 198 -31.00 -18.42 3.93
N LYS A 199 -31.06 -19.25 2.88
CA LYS A 199 -31.30 -20.69 2.95
C LYS A 199 -30.00 -21.51 2.93
N VAL A 200 -28.86 -20.86 2.68
CA VAL A 200 -27.54 -21.47 2.70
C VAL A 200 -27.01 -21.44 4.13
N ASP A 201 -26.24 -22.45 4.52
CA ASP A 201 -25.57 -22.50 5.82
C ASP A 201 -24.71 -21.23 6.06
N PRO A 202 -24.99 -20.43 7.11
CA PRO A 202 -24.23 -19.24 7.45
C PRO A 202 -22.74 -19.48 7.72
N GLU A 203 -22.36 -20.71 8.10
CA GLU A 203 -20.96 -21.10 8.33
C GLU A 203 -20.25 -21.56 7.04
N SER A 204 -20.96 -21.64 5.91
CA SER A 204 -20.37 -22.04 4.64
C SER A 204 -19.52 -20.92 4.02
N VAL A 205 -18.44 -21.32 3.34
CA VAL A 205 -17.57 -20.40 2.57
C VAL A 205 -18.38 -19.61 1.53
N LEU A 206 -19.39 -20.23 0.91
CA LEU A 206 -20.23 -19.57 -0.08
C LEU A 206 -21.03 -18.41 0.55
N TYR A 207 -21.62 -18.63 1.72
CA TYR A 207 -22.38 -17.60 2.43
C TYR A 207 -21.45 -16.46 2.85
N GLU A 208 -20.30 -16.78 3.45
CA GLU A 208 -19.30 -15.80 3.86
C GLU A 208 -18.78 -14.96 2.67
N GLU A 209 -18.66 -15.57 1.49
CA GLU A 209 -18.24 -14.90 0.25
C GLU A 209 -19.34 -13.99 -0.32
N LEU A 210 -20.55 -14.52 -0.52
CA LEU A 210 -21.57 -13.86 -1.34
C LEU A 210 -22.53 -12.97 -0.55
N GLN A 211 -22.85 -13.29 0.70
CA GLN A 211 -23.82 -12.52 1.48
C GLN A 211 -23.37 -11.08 1.69
N PRO A 212 -22.12 -10.79 2.13
CA PRO A 212 -21.67 -9.41 2.28
C PRO A 212 -21.64 -8.65 0.96
N ARG A 213 -21.29 -9.32 -0.16
CA ARG A 213 -21.27 -8.73 -1.50
C ARG A 213 -22.68 -8.37 -1.96
N ALA A 214 -23.67 -9.24 -1.75
CA ALA A 214 -25.05 -8.99 -2.12
C ALA A 214 -25.63 -7.78 -1.37
N VAL A 215 -25.38 -7.69 -0.06
CA VAL A 215 -25.75 -6.54 0.79
C VAL A 215 -25.06 -5.25 0.30
N GLN A 216 -23.75 -5.32 0.03
CA GLN A 216 -22.98 -4.18 -0.48
C GLN A 216 -23.50 -3.71 -1.84
N TRP A 217 -23.87 -4.64 -2.74
CA TRP A 217 -24.39 -4.28 -4.05
C TRP A 217 -25.79 -3.70 -4.02
N GLU A 218 -26.62 -4.05 -3.04
CA GLU A 218 -27.88 -3.35 -2.78
C GLU A 218 -27.62 -1.89 -2.40
N SER A 219 -26.72 -1.66 -1.43
CA SER A 219 -26.31 -0.30 -1.01
C SER A 219 -25.76 0.51 -2.18
N ILE A 220 -24.82 -0.03 -2.95
CA ILE A 220 -24.27 0.64 -4.15
C ILE A 220 -25.36 0.91 -5.19
N GLY A 221 -26.37 0.04 -5.32
CA GLY A 221 -27.53 0.29 -6.17
C GLY A 221 -28.30 1.54 -5.74
N TYR A 222 -28.54 1.68 -4.44
CA TYR A 222 -29.18 2.86 -3.87
C TYR A 222 -28.33 4.14 -3.95
N ASP A 223 -27.02 4.03 -3.77
CA ASP A 223 -26.08 5.13 -4.00
C ASP A 223 -26.20 5.68 -5.42
N ARG A 224 -26.24 4.80 -6.42
CA ARG A 224 -26.33 5.22 -7.83
C ARG A 224 -27.72 5.72 -8.19
N LEU A 225 -28.79 5.12 -7.67
CA LEU A 225 -30.16 5.67 -7.82
C LEU A 225 -30.28 7.07 -7.22
N THR A 226 -29.56 7.34 -6.12
CA THR A 226 -29.51 8.67 -5.50
C THR A 226 -29.00 9.72 -6.49
N LEU A 227 -27.91 9.42 -7.20
CA LEU A 227 -27.36 10.30 -8.24
C LEU A 227 -28.35 10.51 -9.38
N CYS A 228 -28.96 9.42 -9.88
CA CYS A 228 -29.91 9.49 -10.97
C CYS A 228 -31.13 10.36 -10.65
N HIS A 229 -31.73 10.16 -9.47
CA HIS A 229 -32.88 10.96 -9.05
C HIS A 229 -32.51 12.41 -8.76
N ALA A 230 -31.30 12.68 -8.22
CA ALA A 230 -30.81 14.03 -8.05
C ALA A 230 -30.63 14.74 -9.41
N ALA A 231 -30.08 14.05 -10.41
CA ALA A 231 -29.92 14.58 -11.78
C ALA A 231 -31.27 14.88 -12.45
N LEU A 232 -32.31 14.07 -12.17
CA LEU A 232 -33.68 14.30 -12.63
C LEU A 232 -34.42 15.41 -11.87
N GLY A 233 -33.79 16.04 -10.86
CA GLY A 233 -34.45 17.05 -10.00
C GLY A 233 -35.43 16.46 -8.97
N ASN A 234 -35.48 15.13 -8.82
CA ASN A 234 -36.33 14.44 -7.86
C ASN A 234 -35.62 14.33 -6.50
N THR A 235 -35.35 15.45 -5.83
CA THR A 235 -34.52 15.52 -4.62
C THR A 235 -35.07 14.68 -3.47
N ALA A 236 -36.40 14.64 -3.28
CA ALA A 236 -37.02 13.81 -2.24
C ALA A 236 -36.76 12.31 -2.44
N ALA A 237 -36.79 11.83 -3.68
CA ALA A 237 -36.46 10.43 -4.00
C ALA A 237 -34.97 10.16 -3.77
N ALA A 238 -34.11 11.09 -4.18
CA ALA A 238 -32.67 11.01 -3.95
C ALA A 238 -32.34 10.88 -2.44
N VAL A 239 -32.93 11.73 -1.60
CA VAL A 239 -32.72 11.68 -0.13
C VAL A 239 -33.20 10.34 0.45
N SER A 240 -34.36 9.84 0.00
CA SER A 240 -34.88 8.54 0.41
C SER A 240 -33.92 7.39 0.04
N PHE A 241 -33.40 7.36 -1.18
CA PHE A 241 -32.45 6.33 -1.60
C PHE A 241 -31.11 6.44 -0.87
N GLY A 242 -30.58 7.66 -0.70
CA GLY A 242 -29.34 7.90 0.04
C GLY A 242 -29.43 7.42 1.49
N SER A 243 -30.56 7.68 2.15
CA SER A 243 -30.84 7.21 3.51
C SER A 243 -30.89 5.68 3.60
N LYS A 244 -31.52 5.00 2.61
CA LYS A 244 -31.56 3.54 2.54
C LYS A 244 -30.17 2.94 2.34
N SER A 245 -29.37 3.53 1.44
CA SER A 245 -28.00 3.08 1.23
C SER A 245 -27.19 3.18 2.52
N GLN A 246 -27.24 4.32 3.20
CA GLN A 246 -26.49 4.56 4.42
C GLN A 246 -26.86 3.58 5.55
N ALA A 247 -28.15 3.27 5.69
CA ALA A 247 -28.63 2.30 6.67
C ALA A 247 -28.02 0.91 6.44
N ILE A 248 -27.88 0.50 5.18
CA ILE A 248 -27.26 -0.78 4.79
C ILE A 248 -25.74 -0.72 4.95
N ALA A 249 -25.11 0.33 4.45
CA ALA A 249 -23.65 0.48 4.44
C ALA A 249 -23.05 0.52 5.85
N LYS A 250 -23.80 0.98 6.86
CA LYS A 250 -23.32 1.10 8.24
C LYS A 250 -22.74 -0.20 8.82
N THR A 251 -23.19 -1.37 8.35
CA THR A 251 -22.67 -2.68 8.79
C THR A 251 -21.49 -3.19 7.96
N SER A 252 -21.08 -2.47 6.90
CA SER A 252 -19.95 -2.85 6.05
C SER A 252 -18.64 -2.83 6.85
N ARG A 253 -17.77 -3.81 6.62
CA ARG A 253 -16.40 -3.80 7.14
C ARG A 253 -15.48 -2.87 6.35
N ASP A 254 -15.83 -2.53 5.11
CA ASP A 254 -15.05 -1.64 4.25
C ASP A 254 -15.34 -0.16 4.57
N PRO A 255 -14.35 0.60 5.11
CA PRO A 255 -14.52 2.02 5.43
C PRO A 255 -14.77 2.90 4.20
N THR A 256 -14.30 2.49 3.02
CA THR A 256 -14.51 3.22 1.76
C THR A 256 -15.98 3.16 1.36
N VAL A 257 -16.61 1.99 1.50
CA VAL A 257 -18.06 1.83 1.23
C VAL A 257 -18.88 2.70 2.17
N ARG A 258 -18.56 2.72 3.46
CA ARG A 258 -19.27 3.56 4.45
C ARG A 258 -19.13 5.04 4.14
N ALA A 259 -17.92 5.49 3.80
CA ALA A 259 -17.65 6.87 3.42
C ALA A 259 -18.31 7.28 2.10
N LEU A 260 -18.33 6.42 1.07
CA LEU A 260 -19.03 6.70 -0.18
C LEU A 260 -20.54 6.77 0.01
N SER A 261 -21.13 5.87 0.80
CA SER A 261 -22.57 5.91 1.11
C SER A 261 -22.96 7.19 1.86
N ARG A 262 -22.11 7.64 2.81
CA ARG A 262 -22.25 8.96 3.45
C ARG A 262 -22.17 10.09 2.44
N PHE A 263 -21.24 10.01 1.48
CA PHE A 263 -21.13 11.00 0.40
C PHE A 263 -22.42 11.06 -0.41
N PHE A 264 -22.96 9.94 -0.91
CA PHE A 264 -24.16 9.96 -1.76
C PHE A 264 -25.40 10.47 -1.00
N SER A 265 -25.55 10.09 0.28
CA SER A 265 -26.61 10.60 1.14
C SER A 265 -26.46 12.12 1.39
N GLY A 266 -25.24 12.58 1.72
CA GLY A 266 -24.94 14.00 1.88
C GLY A 266 -25.14 14.80 0.60
N TYR A 267 -24.76 14.24 -0.55
CA TYR A 267 -25.00 14.84 -1.86
C TYR A 267 -26.49 15.07 -2.14
N ALA A 268 -27.33 14.08 -1.83
CA ALA A 268 -28.78 14.23 -1.96
C ALA A 268 -29.34 15.32 -1.05
N LEU A 269 -28.90 15.37 0.21
CA LEU A 269 -29.31 16.40 1.17
C LEU A 269 -28.88 17.79 0.71
N LEU A 270 -27.67 17.93 0.18
CA LEU A 270 -27.17 19.19 -0.37
C LEU A 270 -28.04 19.65 -1.55
N ARG A 271 -28.39 18.74 -2.47
CA ARG A 271 -29.30 19.04 -3.59
C ARG A 271 -30.71 19.38 -3.16
N ASP A 272 -31.16 18.86 -2.02
CA ASP A 272 -32.43 19.19 -1.38
C ASP A 272 -32.37 20.49 -0.54
N GLY A 273 -31.23 21.18 -0.49
CA GLY A 273 -31.05 22.43 0.26
C GLY A 273 -30.76 22.25 1.75
N GLN A 274 -30.55 21.03 2.22
CA GLN A 274 -30.24 20.69 3.62
C GLN A 274 -28.72 20.67 3.88
N LYS A 275 -28.06 21.81 3.66
CA LYS A 275 -26.59 21.93 3.72
C LYS A 275 -25.98 21.44 5.03
N ASP A 276 -26.50 21.87 6.18
CA ASP A 276 -25.91 21.51 7.48
C ASP A 276 -25.86 20.00 7.70
N LYS A 277 -26.96 19.30 7.38
CA LYS A 277 -27.01 17.83 7.46
C LYS A 277 -26.09 17.15 6.46
N ALA A 278 -25.90 17.74 5.27
CA ALA A 278 -24.94 17.21 4.30
C ALA A 278 -23.50 17.31 4.84
N MET A 279 -23.14 18.44 5.45
CA MET A 279 -21.82 18.65 6.04
C MET A 279 -21.53 17.70 7.20
N ASP A 280 -22.52 17.40 8.05
CA ASP A 280 -22.39 16.40 9.12
C ASP A 280 -22.00 15.01 8.56
N LEU A 281 -22.52 14.64 7.38
CA LEU A 281 -22.18 13.38 6.73
C LEU A 281 -20.79 13.39 6.09
N PHE A 282 -20.43 14.49 5.41
CA PHE A 282 -19.13 14.64 4.76
C PHE A 282 -17.97 14.63 5.76
N ASN A 283 -18.16 15.31 6.90
CA ASN A 283 -17.15 15.52 7.94
C ASN A 283 -17.32 14.62 9.18
N SER A 284 -18.13 13.55 9.11
CA SER A 284 -18.41 12.68 10.26
C SER A 284 -17.17 12.32 11.08
N SER A 285 -17.21 12.60 12.38
CA SER A 285 -16.13 12.31 13.32
C SER A 285 -16.10 10.84 13.78
N GLU A 286 -17.13 10.04 13.45
CA GLU A 286 -17.25 8.64 13.88
C GLU A 286 -16.26 7.71 13.16
N GLU A 287 -15.78 8.10 11.97
CA GLU A 287 -14.93 7.27 11.11
C GLU A 287 -13.70 8.04 10.65
N LYS A 288 -12.57 7.34 10.41
CA LYS A 288 -11.34 8.00 9.94
C LYS A 288 -11.38 8.28 8.44
N CYS A 289 -11.82 7.32 7.62
CA CYS A 289 -12.00 7.53 6.19
C CYS A 289 -13.12 8.56 5.91
N THR A 290 -12.77 9.75 5.44
CA THR A 290 -13.75 10.79 5.09
C THR A 290 -14.31 10.59 3.69
N CYS A 291 -15.40 11.31 3.35
CA CYS A 291 -15.93 11.31 1.99
C CYS A 291 -14.89 11.78 0.96
N ALA A 292 -14.12 12.83 1.29
CA ALA A 292 -13.04 13.32 0.43
C ALA A 292 -11.95 12.26 0.21
N ILE A 293 -11.51 11.57 1.27
CA ILE A 293 -10.53 10.49 1.15
C ILE A 293 -11.07 9.37 0.26
N ALA A 294 -12.30 8.92 0.49
CA ALA A 294 -12.90 7.81 -0.25
C ALA A 294 -13.02 8.10 -1.76
N LEU A 295 -13.37 9.34 -2.14
CA LEU A 295 -13.38 9.76 -3.54
C LEU A 295 -11.99 9.75 -4.19
N CYS A 296 -10.93 10.00 -3.41
CA CYS A 296 -9.55 10.00 -3.91
C CYS A 296 -8.93 8.59 -4.01
N LYS A 297 -9.46 7.57 -3.30
CA LYS A 297 -8.93 6.20 -3.35
C LYS A 297 -9.03 5.57 -4.74
N GLU A 298 -10.16 5.77 -5.43
CA GLU A 298 -10.41 5.25 -6.77
C GLU A 298 -10.72 6.40 -7.74
N PRO A 299 -9.70 7.15 -8.17
CA PRO A 299 -9.93 8.42 -8.84
C PRO A 299 -10.57 8.24 -10.22
N SER A 300 -11.41 9.18 -10.59
CA SER A 300 -12.05 9.29 -11.90
C SER A 300 -12.51 10.73 -12.12
N GLU A 301 -12.85 11.07 -13.36
CA GLU A 301 -13.43 12.37 -13.67
C GLU A 301 -14.76 12.60 -12.95
N GLU A 302 -15.59 11.55 -12.79
CA GLU A 302 -16.80 11.61 -11.98
C GLU A 302 -16.47 11.99 -10.52
N TYR A 303 -15.54 11.27 -9.88
CA TYR A 303 -15.20 11.51 -8.49
C TYR A 303 -14.48 12.85 -8.29
N ARG A 304 -13.76 13.34 -9.29
CA ARG A 304 -13.16 14.68 -9.27
C ARG A 304 -14.24 15.76 -9.22
N GLN A 305 -15.31 15.62 -10.00
CA GLN A 305 -16.45 16.55 -9.98
C GLN A 305 -17.16 16.52 -8.62
N TYR A 306 -17.37 15.34 -8.06
CA TYR A 306 -17.95 15.20 -6.72
C TYR A 306 -17.07 15.77 -5.61
N LEU A 307 -15.75 15.56 -5.71
CA LEU A 307 -14.78 16.14 -4.80
C LEU A 307 -14.83 17.66 -4.84
N GLN A 308 -14.90 18.25 -6.05
CA GLN A 308 -15.04 19.71 -6.22
C GLN A 308 -16.28 20.24 -5.48
N ILE A 309 -17.42 19.55 -5.60
CA ILE A 309 -18.66 19.95 -4.93
C ILE A 309 -18.48 20.03 -3.41
N ILE A 310 -17.93 18.99 -2.78
CA ILE A 310 -17.78 18.98 -1.32
C ILE A 310 -16.66 19.92 -0.83
N VAL A 311 -15.64 20.17 -1.64
CA VAL A 311 -14.57 21.14 -1.35
C VAL A 311 -15.06 22.58 -1.44
N ASP A 312 -15.98 22.86 -2.36
CA ASP A 312 -16.62 24.17 -2.45
C ASP A 312 -17.49 24.47 -1.23
N GLU A 313 -18.10 23.43 -0.65
CA GLU A 313 -18.87 23.53 0.59
C GLU A 313 -18.03 23.58 1.88
N GLY A 314 -16.72 23.34 1.81
CA GLY A 314 -15.80 23.43 2.95
C GLY A 314 -15.64 22.12 3.72
N VAL A 315 -15.54 20.98 3.03
CA VAL A 315 -15.16 19.70 3.66
C VAL A 315 -13.74 19.77 4.26
N ASP A 316 -13.52 19.06 5.36
CA ASP A 316 -12.19 18.94 5.98
C ASP A 316 -11.28 18.03 5.15
N LEU A 317 -10.18 18.60 4.68
CA LEU A 317 -9.17 17.94 3.83
C LEU A 317 -7.92 17.50 4.60
N ASN A 318 -7.80 17.84 5.89
CA ASN A 318 -6.60 17.61 6.70
C ASN A 318 -6.62 16.28 7.47
N ARG A 319 -7.65 15.45 7.25
CA ARG A 319 -7.82 14.16 7.93
C ARG A 319 -7.05 13.04 7.25
N TYR A 320 -6.74 12.02 8.04
CA TYR A 320 -6.09 10.79 7.61
C TYR A 320 -6.99 9.60 7.93
N ASP A 321 -6.99 8.61 7.05
CA ASP A 321 -7.76 7.38 7.23
C ASP A 321 -7.06 6.36 8.14
N GLU A 322 -7.63 5.16 8.22
CA GLU A 322 -7.08 4.04 9.00
C GLU A 322 -5.71 3.57 8.50
N GLN A 323 -5.31 3.96 7.27
CA GLN A 323 -4.04 3.63 6.65
C GLN A 323 -2.99 4.76 6.78
N GLY A 324 -3.37 5.90 7.37
CA GLY A 324 -2.51 7.06 7.54
C GLY A 324 -2.39 7.93 6.29
N TYR A 325 -3.39 7.88 5.41
CA TYR A 325 -3.42 8.67 4.17
C TYR A 325 -4.55 9.69 4.18
N SER A 326 -4.22 10.89 3.74
CA SER A 326 -5.14 11.98 3.44
C SER A 326 -5.68 11.89 2.02
N ALA A 327 -6.66 12.74 1.69
CA ALA A 327 -7.16 12.87 0.33
C ALA A 327 -6.03 13.28 -0.64
N LEU A 328 -5.13 14.17 -0.21
CA LEU A 328 -3.98 14.61 -1.00
C LEU A 328 -3.01 13.46 -1.25
N ASP A 329 -2.70 12.64 -0.23
CA ASP A 329 -1.82 11.47 -0.39
C ASP A 329 -2.33 10.55 -1.51
N TYR A 330 -3.62 10.22 -1.50
CA TYR A 330 -4.23 9.39 -2.56
C TYR A 330 -4.24 10.06 -3.94
N ALA A 331 -4.55 11.36 -4.03
CA ALA A 331 -4.51 12.09 -5.30
C ALA A 331 -3.10 12.13 -5.90
N MET A 332 -2.06 12.22 -5.05
CA MET A 332 -0.65 12.15 -5.45
C MET A 332 -0.23 10.75 -5.90
N TYR A 333 -0.64 9.71 -5.17
CA TYR A 333 -0.34 8.31 -5.50
C TYR A 333 -0.86 7.90 -6.86
N ASN A 334 -2.01 8.42 -7.23
CA ASN A 334 -2.67 8.09 -8.48
C ASN A 334 -2.32 9.05 -9.62
N GLU A 335 -1.46 10.04 -9.37
CA GLU A 335 -1.04 11.04 -10.37
C GLU A 335 -2.20 11.81 -11.00
N HIS A 336 -3.34 11.91 -10.31
CA HIS A 336 -4.53 12.56 -10.82
C HIS A 336 -4.47 14.08 -10.56
N THR A 337 -3.75 14.80 -11.42
CA THR A 337 -3.52 16.25 -11.32
C THR A 337 -4.79 17.05 -11.06
N GLY A 338 -5.88 16.71 -11.76
CA GLY A 338 -7.16 17.39 -11.55
C GLY A 338 -7.71 17.27 -10.12
N MET A 339 -7.53 16.13 -9.44
CA MET A 339 -7.95 16.00 -8.03
C MET A 339 -6.96 16.72 -7.10
N GLN A 340 -5.67 16.67 -7.41
CA GLN A 340 -4.64 17.42 -6.66
C GLN A 340 -4.95 18.92 -6.68
N ASP A 341 -5.38 19.46 -7.82
CA ASP A 341 -5.76 20.86 -7.96
C ASP A 341 -6.98 21.21 -7.11
N VAL A 342 -8.03 20.38 -7.14
CA VAL A 342 -9.24 20.58 -6.31
C VAL A 342 -8.86 20.63 -4.82
N ILE A 343 -8.10 19.66 -4.35
CA ILE A 343 -7.71 19.56 -2.93
C ILE A 343 -6.81 20.74 -2.55
N THR A 344 -5.81 21.05 -3.37
CA THR A 344 -4.88 22.16 -3.14
C THR A 344 -5.62 23.50 -3.09
N ASN A 345 -6.58 23.73 -3.98
CA ASN A 345 -7.43 24.91 -3.96
C ASN A 345 -8.33 24.98 -2.71
N GLY A 346 -8.84 23.84 -2.26
CA GLY A 346 -9.56 23.75 -0.99
C GLY A 346 -8.68 24.15 0.20
N LEU A 347 -7.50 23.54 0.31
CA LEU A 347 -6.54 23.81 1.39
C LEU A 347 -6.06 25.27 1.42
N ARG A 348 -5.96 25.96 0.27
CA ARG A 348 -5.61 27.40 0.19
C ARG A 348 -6.58 28.31 0.93
N LYS A 349 -7.81 27.85 1.22
CA LYS A 349 -8.78 28.61 2.02
C LYS A 349 -8.41 28.65 3.51
N GLU A 350 -7.62 27.69 3.99
CA GLU A 350 -7.34 27.48 5.42
C GLU A 350 -5.85 27.56 5.77
N MET A 351 -4.96 27.38 4.79
CA MET A 351 -3.53 27.21 5.00
C MET A 351 -2.69 28.17 4.15
N SER A 352 -1.47 28.46 4.62
CA SER A 352 -0.52 29.27 3.86
C SER A 352 0.03 28.49 2.64
N PRO A 353 0.46 29.18 1.57
CA PRO A 353 1.10 28.51 0.43
C PRO A 353 2.30 27.63 0.84
N ALA A 354 3.09 28.06 1.82
CA ALA A 354 4.25 27.30 2.32
C ALA A 354 3.82 25.97 2.97
N ALA A 355 2.80 25.99 3.83
CA ALA A 355 2.30 24.78 4.48
C ALA A 355 1.70 23.78 3.47
N ILE A 356 1.09 24.29 2.40
CA ILE A 356 0.59 23.44 1.30
C ILE A 356 1.75 22.79 0.54
N THR A 357 2.83 23.53 0.27
CA THR A 357 4.03 22.97 -0.36
C THR A 357 4.65 21.88 0.51
N GLU A 358 4.70 22.06 1.83
CA GLU A 358 5.17 21.03 2.77
C GLU A 358 4.28 19.77 2.74
N LEU A 359 2.95 19.92 2.70
CA LEU A 359 2.02 18.80 2.58
C LEU A 359 2.19 18.04 1.25
N GLN A 360 2.36 18.76 0.14
CA GLN A 360 2.61 18.17 -1.18
C GLN A 360 3.93 17.41 -1.21
N LEU A 361 4.98 17.99 -0.59
CA LEU A 361 6.28 17.34 -0.44
C LEU A 361 6.15 16.04 0.39
N ALA A 362 5.46 16.09 1.53
CA ALA A 362 5.22 14.93 2.38
C ALA A 362 4.43 13.82 1.65
N ALA A 363 3.39 14.17 0.92
CA ALA A 363 2.61 13.22 0.11
C ALA A 363 3.45 12.58 -1.00
N THR A 364 4.28 13.38 -1.69
CA THR A 364 5.24 12.90 -2.70
C THR A 364 6.27 11.96 -2.08
N LEU A 365 6.79 12.30 -0.91
CA LEU A 365 7.76 11.47 -0.19
C LEU A 365 7.16 10.11 0.17
N LYS A 366 5.95 10.07 0.75
CA LYS A 366 5.26 8.81 1.05
C LYS A 366 5.02 7.97 -0.21
N LYS A 367 4.68 8.61 -1.34
CA LYS A 367 4.46 7.92 -2.63
C LYS A 367 5.71 7.14 -3.02
N HIS A 368 6.84 7.84 -3.01
CA HIS A 368 8.09 7.26 -3.45
C HIS A 368 8.66 6.25 -2.46
N TYR A 369 8.46 6.42 -1.14
CA TYR A 369 8.77 5.35 -0.18
C TYR A 369 8.02 4.05 -0.53
N ARG A 370 6.71 4.15 -0.79
CA ARG A 370 5.89 2.97 -1.16
C ARG A 370 6.43 2.31 -2.44
N GLU A 371 6.73 3.11 -3.47
CA GLU A 371 7.29 2.60 -4.74
C GLU A 371 8.66 1.94 -4.53
N ILE A 372 9.58 2.61 -3.83
CA ILE A 372 10.92 2.10 -3.54
C ILE A 372 10.83 0.79 -2.75
N PHE A 373 10.07 0.76 -1.66
CA PHE A 373 9.97 -0.44 -0.83
C PHE A 373 9.25 -1.58 -1.55
N GLN A 374 8.05 -1.33 -2.07
CA GLN A 374 7.18 -2.40 -2.53
C GLN A 374 7.47 -2.84 -3.97
N GLU A 375 7.83 -1.90 -4.86
CA GLU A 375 8.02 -2.20 -6.29
C GLU A 375 9.49 -2.46 -6.65
N HIS A 376 10.44 -2.01 -5.82
CA HIS A 376 11.87 -2.11 -6.15
C HIS A 376 12.66 -2.98 -5.16
N LEU A 377 12.61 -2.70 -3.86
CA LEU A 377 13.45 -3.42 -2.89
C LEU A 377 12.88 -4.80 -2.55
N ARG A 378 11.57 -4.86 -2.27
CA ARG A 378 10.92 -6.10 -1.87
C ARG A 378 11.11 -7.25 -2.87
N PRO A 379 10.97 -7.07 -4.20
CA PRO A 379 11.23 -8.15 -5.15
C PRO A 379 12.65 -8.73 -5.06
N GLU A 380 13.66 -7.89 -4.82
CA GLU A 380 15.04 -8.34 -4.66
C GLU A 380 15.23 -9.08 -3.32
N LEU A 381 14.64 -8.57 -2.23
CA LEU A 381 14.63 -9.22 -0.91
C LEU A 381 13.96 -10.60 -0.96
N SER A 382 12.80 -10.68 -1.60
CA SER A 382 12.02 -11.93 -1.75
C SER A 382 12.70 -12.96 -2.65
N ARG A 383 13.48 -12.53 -3.65
CA ARG A 383 14.28 -13.45 -4.48
C ARG A 383 15.37 -14.15 -3.65
N GLY A 384 15.94 -13.45 -2.68
CA GLY A 384 17.00 -13.97 -1.82
C GLY A 384 18.32 -14.23 -2.57
N GLY A 385 19.11 -15.19 -2.08
CA GLY A 385 20.45 -15.49 -2.60
C GLY A 385 21.57 -14.78 -1.83
N GLU A 386 22.82 -15.18 -2.10
CA GLU A 386 24.02 -14.59 -1.46
C GLU A 386 24.20 -13.12 -1.85
N ASP A 387 23.82 -12.75 -3.08
CA ASP A 387 23.94 -11.37 -3.60
C ASP A 387 22.70 -10.50 -3.31
N CYS A 388 21.82 -10.93 -2.40
CA CYS A 388 20.54 -10.27 -2.13
C CYS A 388 20.71 -8.78 -1.78
N ILE A 389 21.55 -8.47 -0.78
CA ILE A 389 21.76 -7.09 -0.33
C ILE A 389 22.45 -6.24 -1.41
N GLU A 390 23.39 -6.81 -2.17
CA GLU A 390 24.03 -6.11 -3.29
C GLU A 390 23.02 -5.78 -4.41
N ASN A 391 22.11 -6.69 -4.72
CA ASN A 391 21.04 -6.46 -5.67
C ASN A 391 20.08 -5.36 -5.19
N VAL A 392 19.77 -5.32 -3.89
CA VAL A 392 18.99 -4.23 -3.27
C VAL A 392 19.68 -2.87 -3.46
N ARG A 393 20.99 -2.77 -3.18
CA ARG A 393 21.79 -1.53 -3.41
C ARG A 393 21.77 -1.11 -4.88
N ARG A 394 22.04 -2.05 -5.78
CA ARG A 394 22.06 -1.80 -7.23
C ARG A 394 20.70 -1.34 -7.74
N ARG A 395 19.63 -1.99 -7.28
CA ARG A 395 18.27 -1.64 -7.66
C ARG A 395 17.92 -0.23 -7.18
N TYR A 396 18.28 0.13 -5.96
CA TYR A 396 18.05 1.48 -5.44
C TYR A 396 18.80 2.54 -6.26
N ALA A 397 20.10 2.32 -6.53
CA ALA A 397 20.89 3.23 -7.37
C ALA A 397 20.29 3.40 -8.77
N GLU A 398 19.84 2.31 -9.41
CA GLU A 398 19.14 2.35 -10.71
C GLU A 398 17.85 3.19 -10.66
N VAL A 399 17.09 3.11 -9.57
CA VAL A 399 15.86 3.88 -9.38
C VAL A 399 16.16 5.38 -9.32
N LEU A 400 17.17 5.78 -8.53
CA LEU A 400 17.58 7.19 -8.42
C LEU A 400 18.15 7.73 -9.75
N ILE A 401 18.85 6.91 -10.53
CA ILE A 401 19.36 7.33 -11.85
C ILE A 401 18.21 7.58 -12.84
N LYS A 402 17.15 6.77 -12.78
CA LYS A 402 16.04 6.81 -13.74
C LYS A 402 14.98 7.86 -13.42
N ASP A 403 14.89 8.30 -12.16
CA ASP A 403 13.85 9.21 -11.69
C ASP A 403 14.46 10.40 -10.94
N GLU A 404 14.52 11.55 -11.63
CA GLU A 404 15.08 12.80 -11.11
C GLU A 404 14.31 13.31 -9.88
N THR A 405 13.00 13.09 -9.81
CA THR A 405 12.19 13.48 -8.66
C THR A 405 12.61 12.69 -7.43
N LYS A 406 12.73 11.36 -7.56
CA LYS A 406 13.24 10.51 -6.48
C LYS A 406 14.66 10.90 -6.09
N ARG A 407 15.54 11.17 -7.06
CA ARG A 407 16.92 11.63 -6.79
C ARG A 407 16.99 12.94 -6.01
N SER A 408 16.06 13.85 -6.23
CA SER A 408 15.98 15.12 -5.48
C SER A 408 15.50 14.94 -4.04
N LEU A 409 14.73 13.87 -3.77
CA LEU A 409 14.08 13.61 -2.49
C LEU A 409 14.82 12.60 -1.62
N PHE A 410 15.62 11.72 -2.21
CA PHE A 410 16.34 10.68 -1.51
C PHE A 410 17.80 10.67 -1.93
N ASP A 411 18.68 10.68 -0.92
CA ASP A 411 20.11 10.54 -1.16
C ASP A 411 20.49 9.11 -1.57
N SER A 412 21.62 9.00 -2.27
CA SER A 412 22.26 7.73 -2.60
C SER A 412 22.83 7.04 -1.36
N LEU A 413 23.17 5.75 -1.47
CA LEU A 413 23.88 5.06 -0.39
C LEU A 413 25.31 5.59 -0.29
N ASN A 414 25.52 6.46 0.69
CA ASN A 414 26.81 7.05 1.05
C ASN A 414 27.40 6.33 2.26
N MET A 415 28.68 5.99 2.23
CA MET A 415 29.32 5.22 3.31
C MET A 415 30.79 5.60 3.48
N VAL A 416 31.34 5.32 4.66
CA VAL A 416 32.74 5.59 5.03
C VAL A 416 33.45 4.25 5.20
N ALA A 417 34.59 4.04 4.52
CA ALA A 417 35.40 2.85 4.75
C ALA A 417 35.87 2.81 6.21
N TYR A 418 35.87 1.64 6.86
CA TYR A 418 36.22 1.58 8.28
C TYR A 418 37.65 2.04 8.57
N SER A 419 38.58 1.82 7.64
CA SER A 419 39.94 2.40 7.72
C SER A 419 39.93 3.93 7.75
N ASP A 420 39.15 4.56 6.87
CA ASP A 420 39.00 6.03 6.84
C ASP A 420 38.33 6.56 8.11
N PHE A 421 37.38 5.81 8.66
CA PHE A 421 36.72 6.14 9.92
C PHE A 421 37.73 6.14 11.08
N LEU A 422 38.61 5.13 11.15
CA LEU A 422 39.67 5.05 12.16
C LEU A 422 40.70 6.18 12.01
N ASP A 423 41.10 6.48 10.78
CA ASP A 423 42.08 7.52 10.47
C ASP A 423 41.60 8.93 10.87
N CYS A 424 40.28 9.16 10.95
CA CYS A 424 39.73 10.43 11.41
C CYS A 424 39.98 10.70 12.89
N GLY A 425 40.03 9.66 13.73
CA GLY A 425 40.21 9.79 15.19
C GLY A 425 39.06 10.50 15.93
N ARG A 426 37.96 10.80 15.25
CA ARG A 426 36.71 11.39 15.75
C ARG A 426 35.57 11.00 14.82
N LEU A 427 34.33 11.26 15.23
CA LEU A 427 33.19 11.12 14.31
C LEU A 427 33.40 11.99 13.05
N PRO A 428 33.48 11.40 11.84
CA PRO A 428 33.65 12.16 10.62
C PRO A 428 32.38 12.94 10.30
N ALA A 429 32.55 14.20 9.92
CA ALA A 429 31.50 15.01 9.33
C ALA A 429 31.48 14.75 7.82
N PHE A 430 30.32 14.96 7.18
CA PHE A 430 30.20 14.89 5.72
C PHE A 430 31.25 15.75 4.98
N THR A 431 31.59 16.92 5.55
CA THR A 431 32.59 17.86 5.01
C THR A 431 34.03 17.37 5.09
N ASP A 432 34.33 16.30 5.82
CA ASP A 432 35.67 15.70 5.88
C ASP A 432 36.04 14.94 4.59
N GLN A 433 35.11 14.81 3.65
CA GLN A 433 35.31 14.17 2.33
C GLN A 433 35.79 12.71 2.40
N LYS A 434 35.48 12.02 3.51
CA LYS A 434 35.72 10.59 3.70
C LYS A 434 34.60 9.70 3.15
N THR A 435 33.44 10.29 2.92
CA THR A 435 32.24 9.60 2.44
C THR A 435 32.32 9.31 0.95
N GLN A 436 31.92 8.10 0.56
CA GLN A 436 31.87 7.65 -0.83
C GLN A 436 30.49 7.04 -1.13
N SER A 437 29.97 7.31 -2.33
CA SER A 437 28.74 6.67 -2.77
C SER A 437 28.98 5.22 -3.22
N PHE A 438 27.97 4.38 -3.09
CA PHE A 438 28.01 2.98 -3.52
C PHE A 438 28.45 2.81 -4.99
N ASP A 439 27.95 3.64 -5.89
CA ASP A 439 28.33 3.59 -7.31
C ASP A 439 29.83 3.85 -7.52
N ARG A 440 30.40 4.78 -6.75
CA ARG A 440 31.84 5.08 -6.80
C ARG A 440 32.66 3.90 -6.29
N ILE A 441 32.27 3.31 -5.15
CA ILE A 441 32.95 2.14 -4.57
C ILE A 441 32.92 0.98 -5.56
N LYS A 442 31.75 0.67 -6.12
CA LYS A 442 31.57 -0.39 -7.11
C LYS A 442 32.42 -0.17 -8.37
N HIS A 443 32.52 1.07 -8.85
CA HIS A 443 33.37 1.40 -10.00
C HIS A 443 34.86 1.18 -9.69
N LEU A 444 35.32 1.55 -8.49
CA LEU A 444 36.71 1.36 -8.06
C LEU A 444 37.04 -0.13 -7.86
N GLN A 445 36.06 -0.93 -7.43
CA GLN A 445 36.19 -2.36 -7.18
C GLN A 445 35.82 -3.25 -8.39
N ALA A 446 35.56 -2.68 -9.58
CA ALA A 446 35.05 -3.42 -10.74
C ALA A 446 35.95 -4.60 -11.22
N HIS A 447 37.21 -4.64 -10.78
CA HIS A 447 38.17 -5.70 -11.10
C HIS A 447 38.41 -6.71 -9.96
N ASP A 448 37.85 -6.47 -8.78
CA ASP A 448 37.99 -7.35 -7.62
C ASP A 448 36.62 -7.93 -7.24
N VAL A 449 36.32 -9.10 -7.80
CA VAL A 449 35.04 -9.80 -7.59
C VAL A 449 34.92 -10.34 -6.15
N ALA A 450 36.03 -10.42 -5.40
CA ALA A 450 36.05 -10.93 -4.03
C ALA A 450 35.75 -9.85 -2.98
N ALA A 451 36.01 -8.58 -3.27
CA ALA A 451 35.84 -7.46 -2.34
C ALA A 451 34.40 -6.91 -2.32
N LYS A 452 33.46 -7.65 -1.72
CA LYS A 452 32.09 -7.17 -1.51
C LYS A 452 32.00 -6.30 -0.25
N PRO A 453 31.44 -5.07 -0.33
CA PRO A 453 31.33 -4.21 0.84
C PRO A 453 30.34 -4.77 1.86
N PHE A 454 30.80 -4.96 3.09
CA PHE A 454 29.98 -5.26 4.26
C PHE A 454 29.62 -3.96 4.97
N VAL A 455 28.37 -3.54 4.89
CA VAL A 455 27.91 -2.22 5.32
C VAL A 455 27.19 -2.33 6.67
N VAL A 456 27.71 -1.62 7.67
CA VAL A 456 27.13 -1.53 9.01
C VAL A 456 26.40 -0.21 9.21
N PHE A 457 25.11 -0.27 9.51
CA PHE A 457 24.32 0.87 9.96
C PHE A 457 24.52 1.08 11.47
N LEU A 458 25.06 2.22 11.87
CA LEU A 458 25.20 2.59 13.27
C LEU A 458 24.01 3.45 13.70
N SER A 459 23.08 2.88 14.48
CA SER A 459 22.00 3.65 15.11
C SER A 459 22.36 4.01 16.55
N TYR A 460 22.28 5.29 16.88
CA TYR A 460 22.80 5.82 18.13
C TYR A 460 22.10 7.12 18.55
N ARG A 461 22.43 7.61 19.75
CA ARG A 461 21.95 8.90 20.25
C ARG A 461 23.08 9.93 20.16
N TRP A 462 22.77 11.13 19.67
CA TRP A 462 23.69 12.26 19.75
C TRP A 462 23.94 12.65 21.21
N ARG A 463 25.22 12.82 21.57
CA ARG A 463 25.70 13.16 22.92
C ARG A 463 26.42 14.52 22.94
N PRO A 464 25.72 15.64 22.68
CA PRO A 464 26.37 16.95 22.76
C PRO A 464 26.74 17.27 24.22
N THR A 465 27.83 18.02 24.42
CA THR A 465 28.25 18.56 25.71
C THR A 465 27.19 19.49 26.31
N GLU A 466 26.87 19.34 27.60
CA GLU A 466 25.79 20.09 28.30
C GLU A 466 25.98 21.62 28.31
N ASN A 467 27.18 22.13 28.00
CA ASN A 467 27.55 23.54 28.13
C ASN A 467 27.69 24.31 26.81
N GLU A 468 27.40 23.71 25.65
CA GLU A 468 27.40 24.47 24.39
C GLU A 468 25.98 24.92 24.05
N GLU A 469 25.73 26.23 24.17
CA GLU A 469 24.50 26.91 23.73
C GLU A 469 24.22 26.70 22.22
N ALA A 470 25.22 26.23 21.47
CA ALA A 470 25.11 25.73 20.10
C ALA A 470 25.57 24.26 20.05
N ARG A 471 24.67 23.30 19.84
CA ARG A 471 25.04 21.89 19.63
C ARG A 471 25.93 21.77 18.38
N THR A 472 27.24 21.61 18.55
CA THR A 472 28.21 21.61 17.44
C THR A 472 28.37 20.26 16.73
N GLY A 473 27.93 19.14 17.32
CA GLY A 473 28.06 17.82 16.71
C GLY A 473 27.38 16.68 17.48
N PRO A 474 27.50 15.44 16.97
CA PRO A 474 26.87 14.25 17.53
C PRO A 474 27.60 13.64 18.73
N ASP A 475 28.84 14.05 19.02
CA ASP A 475 29.69 13.51 20.07
C ASP A 475 30.01 14.53 21.16
N ASP A 476 30.55 14.03 22.28
CA ASP A 476 31.12 14.85 23.34
C ASP A 476 32.60 15.18 23.07
N SER A 477 33.15 16.11 23.85
CA SER A 477 34.56 16.53 23.72
C SER A 477 35.57 15.41 23.92
N LEU A 478 35.15 14.27 24.49
CA LEU A 478 35.99 13.09 24.72
C LEU A 478 35.90 12.07 23.58
N GLN A 479 35.10 12.33 22.54
CA GLN A 479 34.87 11.41 21.43
C GLN A 479 34.34 10.04 21.91
N THR A 480 33.48 10.07 22.94
CA THR A 480 32.97 8.86 23.59
C THR A 480 32.15 8.03 22.62
N GLN A 481 31.30 8.67 21.81
CA GLN A 481 30.42 8.00 20.87
C GLN A 481 31.22 7.36 19.72
N TYR A 482 32.18 8.09 19.16
CA TYR A 482 33.15 7.57 18.19
C TYR A 482 33.86 6.31 18.72
N SER A 483 34.41 6.39 19.93
CA SER A 483 35.15 5.28 20.54
C SER A 483 34.27 4.04 20.76
N ARG A 484 33.01 4.23 21.18
CA ARG A 484 32.02 3.15 21.31
C ARG A 484 31.70 2.51 19.97
N MET A 485 31.54 3.31 18.92
CA MET A 485 31.28 2.80 17.57
C MET A 485 32.44 1.96 17.06
N CYS A 486 33.69 2.43 17.21
CA CYS A 486 34.89 1.65 16.88
C CYS A 486 34.92 0.34 17.68
N SER A 487 34.70 0.39 19.00
CA SER A 487 34.66 -0.80 19.84
C SER A 487 33.56 -1.78 19.42
N ALA A 488 32.40 -1.29 18.98
CA ALA A 488 31.30 -2.13 18.51
C ALA A 488 31.62 -2.82 17.18
N ILE A 489 32.26 -2.11 16.24
CA ILE A 489 32.69 -2.67 14.95
C ILE A 489 33.80 -3.71 15.15
N GLU A 490 34.81 -3.43 15.99
CA GLU A 490 35.85 -4.41 16.32
C GLU A 490 35.25 -5.66 16.97
N ALA A 491 34.28 -5.51 17.88
CA ALA A 491 33.59 -6.63 18.49
C ALA A 491 32.81 -7.46 17.46
N LEU A 492 32.19 -6.82 16.46
CA LEU A 492 31.49 -7.51 15.37
C LEU A 492 32.47 -8.34 14.54
N ILE A 493 33.58 -7.73 14.09
CA ILE A 493 34.62 -8.41 13.30
C ILE A 493 35.20 -9.60 14.08
N GLN A 494 35.42 -9.45 15.39
CA GLN A 494 35.88 -10.55 16.25
C GLN A 494 34.85 -11.69 16.39
N GLN A 495 33.56 -11.36 16.50
CA GLN A 495 32.50 -12.36 16.58
C GLN A 495 32.21 -13.05 15.24
N ARG A 496 32.53 -12.40 14.11
CA ARG A 496 32.25 -12.85 12.74
C ARG A 496 33.52 -12.89 11.91
N SER A 497 34.27 -13.97 12.07
CA SER A 497 35.58 -14.17 11.42
C SER A 497 35.55 -14.18 9.89
N GLU A 498 34.38 -14.33 9.28
CA GLU A 498 34.19 -14.23 7.83
C GLU A 498 34.18 -12.78 7.31
N ILE A 499 34.07 -11.79 8.20
CA ILE A 499 34.09 -10.37 7.82
C ILE A 499 35.54 -9.88 7.77
N GLU A 500 36.01 -9.56 6.58
CA GLU A 500 37.31 -8.93 6.38
C GLU A 500 37.22 -7.42 6.70
N LYS A 501 38.13 -6.95 7.57
CA LYS A 501 38.13 -5.57 8.07
C LYS A 501 38.21 -4.52 6.94
N GLU A 502 38.95 -4.85 5.89
CA GLU A 502 39.17 -4.02 4.70
C GLU A 502 37.89 -3.83 3.86
N ASN A 503 36.92 -4.73 4.02
CA ASN A 503 35.65 -4.69 3.32
C ASN A 503 34.53 -4.07 4.16
N VAL A 504 34.80 -3.63 5.40
CA VAL A 504 33.80 -3.01 6.27
C VAL A 504 33.61 -1.53 5.92
N TYR A 505 32.36 -1.16 5.69
CA TYR A 505 31.91 0.21 5.49
C TYR A 505 30.88 0.59 6.55
N ILE A 506 30.90 1.84 6.96
CA ILE A 506 30.02 2.38 7.99
C ILE A 506 29.05 3.36 7.34
N TRP A 507 27.77 3.19 7.66
CA TRP A 507 26.77 4.23 7.51
C TRP A 507 26.48 4.85 8.87
N VAL A 508 26.68 6.17 8.98
CA VAL A 508 26.35 6.96 10.17
C VAL A 508 25.84 8.33 9.73
N ASP A 509 24.75 8.80 10.33
CA ASP A 509 24.01 10.00 9.91
C ASP A 509 24.91 11.24 9.71
N PHE A 510 25.82 11.52 10.64
CA PHE A 510 26.66 12.73 10.60
C PHE A 510 27.70 12.73 9.47
N ALA A 511 28.18 11.54 9.09
CA ALA A 511 29.18 11.39 8.03
C ALA A 511 28.53 11.20 6.66
N CYS A 512 27.37 10.53 6.62
CA CYS A 512 26.76 10.07 5.38
C CYS A 512 25.62 10.98 4.89
N ILE A 513 25.13 11.90 5.73
CA ILE A 513 24.14 12.92 5.34
C ILE A 513 24.84 14.27 5.24
N ASP A 514 24.60 14.98 4.13
CA ASP A 514 25.01 16.38 3.97
C ASP A 514 24.35 17.25 5.05
N GLN A 515 25.16 17.78 5.97
CA GLN A 515 24.65 18.58 7.08
C GLN A 515 24.18 19.98 6.66
N GLU A 516 24.54 20.43 5.46
CA GLU A 516 24.03 21.68 4.87
C GLU A 516 22.71 21.47 4.13
N ASN A 517 22.45 20.25 3.65
CA ASN A 517 21.20 19.85 2.98
C ASN A 517 20.71 18.47 3.48
N LYS A 518 20.12 18.46 4.68
CA LYS A 518 19.84 17.21 5.41
C LYS A 518 18.67 16.42 4.87
N ASP A 519 17.69 17.08 4.26
CA ASP A 519 16.37 16.50 3.97
C ASP A 519 16.46 15.23 3.11
N PRO A 520 17.24 15.19 1.99
CA PRO A 520 17.35 13.97 1.19
C PRO A 520 18.00 12.80 1.94
N GLY A 521 18.97 13.08 2.80
CA GLY A 521 19.64 12.06 3.61
C GLY A 521 18.75 11.52 4.74
N ILE A 522 18.00 12.40 5.41
CA ILE A 522 17.00 12.02 6.42
C ILE A 522 15.89 11.18 5.76
N ALA A 523 15.41 11.61 4.60
CA ALA A 523 14.44 10.85 3.82
C ALA A 523 14.98 9.46 3.41
N ALA A 524 16.26 9.34 3.06
CA ALA A 524 16.83 8.05 2.68
C ALA A 524 17.01 7.06 3.85
N LEU A 525 17.00 7.51 5.12
CA LEU A 525 17.28 6.69 6.32
C LEU A 525 16.63 5.28 6.29
N PRO A 526 15.30 5.15 6.12
CA PRO A 526 14.67 3.84 6.14
C PRO A 526 15.12 2.96 4.95
N VAL A 527 15.36 3.58 3.80
CA VAL A 527 15.83 2.89 2.58
C VAL A 527 17.28 2.44 2.73
N VAL A 528 18.11 3.20 3.45
CA VAL A 528 19.48 2.83 3.79
C VAL A 528 19.49 1.61 4.72
N VAL A 529 18.63 1.55 5.74
CA VAL A 529 18.54 0.38 6.64
C VAL A 529 18.33 -0.92 5.84
N ALA A 530 17.48 -0.89 4.81
CA ALA A 530 17.26 -2.05 3.94
C ALA A 530 18.49 -2.46 3.10
N GLN A 531 19.42 -1.54 2.88
CA GLN A 531 20.64 -1.74 2.08
C GLN A 531 21.87 -2.17 2.90
N CYS A 532 21.82 -2.10 4.23
CA CYS A 532 22.92 -2.50 5.10
C CYS A 532 22.91 -4.01 5.38
N ASP A 533 24.08 -4.62 5.60
CA ASP A 533 24.19 -6.04 5.96
C ASP A 533 23.88 -6.23 7.45
N ALA A 534 24.35 -5.31 8.29
CA ALA A 534 24.13 -5.33 9.72
C ALA A 534 23.70 -3.96 10.25
N MET A 535 22.88 -3.97 11.30
CA MET A 535 22.61 -2.81 12.13
C MET A 535 23.22 -3.04 13.52
N ILE A 536 23.95 -2.05 14.03
CA ILE A 536 24.34 -2.00 15.44
C ILE A 536 23.61 -0.84 16.10
N SER A 537 22.75 -1.15 17.07
CA SER A 537 22.21 -0.14 17.98
C SER A 537 23.19 0.06 19.13
N VAL A 538 23.73 1.27 19.27
CA VAL A 538 24.51 1.66 20.44
C VAL A 538 23.55 2.04 21.55
N VAL A 539 23.24 1.06 22.42
CA VAL A 539 22.14 1.15 23.37
C VAL A 539 22.57 1.92 24.62
N GLU A 540 21.89 3.04 24.84
CA GLU A 540 21.95 3.81 26.09
C GLU A 540 20.56 3.94 26.71
N SER A 541 20.51 4.48 27.94
CA SER A 541 19.25 4.76 28.62
C SER A 541 18.30 5.59 27.73
N GLY A 542 17.09 5.06 27.50
CA GLY A 542 16.05 5.73 26.72
C GLY A 542 16.16 5.63 25.20
N TYR A 543 17.09 4.84 24.63
CA TYR A 543 17.23 4.62 23.19
C TYR A 543 15.91 4.20 22.53
N PHE A 544 15.29 3.11 23.01
CA PHE A 544 13.99 2.63 22.51
C PHE A 544 12.80 3.51 22.91
N GLY A 545 13.03 4.57 23.69
CA GLY A 545 12.03 5.58 24.00
C GLY A 545 11.88 6.66 22.93
N ARG A 546 12.64 6.57 21.82
CA ARG A 546 12.60 7.50 20.68
C ARG A 546 11.96 6.84 19.47
N ALA A 547 11.06 7.57 18.84
CA ALA A 547 10.27 7.10 17.70
C ALA A 547 11.13 6.68 16.49
N TRP A 548 12.05 7.54 16.03
CA TRP A 548 12.95 7.24 14.90
C TRP A 548 13.79 5.99 15.13
N CYS A 549 14.50 5.89 16.26
CA CYS A 549 15.32 4.74 16.61
C CYS A 549 14.50 3.45 16.73
N ALA A 550 13.26 3.53 17.25
CA ALA A 550 12.38 2.38 17.35
C ALA A 550 11.90 1.89 15.97
N VAL A 551 11.63 2.80 15.03
CA VAL A 551 11.26 2.43 13.65
C VAL A 551 12.43 1.80 12.89
N GLU A 552 13.64 2.34 13.02
CA GLU A 552 14.86 1.73 12.44
C GLU A 552 15.07 0.30 12.95
N ALA A 553 15.00 0.12 14.29
CA ALA A 553 15.13 -1.19 14.93
C ALA A 553 14.02 -2.17 14.50
N TYR A 554 12.78 -1.70 14.44
CA TYR A 554 11.66 -2.51 14.00
C TYR A 554 11.77 -2.90 12.52
N MET A 555 12.30 -2.00 11.69
CA MET A 555 12.52 -2.28 10.27
C MET A 555 13.56 -3.38 10.07
N VAL A 556 14.74 -3.29 10.72
CA VAL A 556 15.74 -4.37 10.61
C VAL A 556 15.20 -5.67 11.22
N HIS A 557 14.45 -5.61 12.33
CA HIS A 557 13.78 -6.79 12.89
C HIS A 557 12.85 -7.45 11.85
N THR A 558 12.08 -6.65 11.12
CA THR A 558 11.17 -7.14 10.08
C THR A 558 11.93 -7.77 8.92
N LEU A 559 13.04 -7.16 8.48
CA LEU A 559 13.91 -7.69 7.42
C LEU A 559 14.55 -9.02 7.82
N ILE A 560 15.07 -9.13 9.05
CA ILE A 560 15.64 -10.36 9.61
C ILE A 560 14.58 -11.46 9.62
N LYS A 561 13.42 -11.19 10.22
CA LYS A 561 12.33 -12.18 10.36
C LYS A 561 11.82 -12.68 9.02
N SER A 562 11.76 -11.80 8.02
CA SER A 562 11.15 -12.10 6.72
C SER A 562 12.12 -12.74 5.73
N TYR A 563 13.38 -12.33 5.76
CA TYR A 563 14.34 -12.65 4.69
C TYR A 563 15.61 -13.34 5.20
N GLY A 564 15.98 -13.16 6.47
CA GLY A 564 17.17 -13.75 7.07
C GLY A 564 18.49 -13.31 6.41
N ARG A 565 18.52 -12.11 5.79
CA ARG A 565 19.69 -11.55 5.09
C ARG A 565 20.39 -10.42 5.83
N HIS A 566 19.73 -9.87 6.84
CA HIS A 566 20.24 -8.79 7.66
C HIS A 566 20.65 -9.32 9.02
N GLU A 567 21.42 -8.53 9.74
CA GLU A 567 21.82 -8.82 11.11
C GLU A 567 21.55 -7.61 12.02
N TRP A 568 21.26 -7.87 13.29
CA TRP A 568 21.02 -6.81 14.26
C TRP A 568 21.71 -7.14 15.58
N TYR A 569 22.50 -6.18 16.05
CA TYR A 569 23.25 -6.26 17.29
C TYR A 569 22.94 -5.08 18.21
N HIS A 570 23.01 -5.34 19.51
CA HIS A 570 23.07 -4.32 20.56
C HIS A 570 24.49 -4.22 21.07
N TYR A 571 25.04 -3.02 21.01
CA TYR A 571 26.24 -2.67 21.75
C TYR A 571 25.84 -1.98 23.05
N THR A 572 26.15 -2.61 24.19
CA THR A 572 25.90 -2.04 25.51
C THR A 572 27.23 -1.60 26.11
N PRO A 573 27.48 -0.29 26.26
CA PRO A 573 28.68 0.20 26.92
C PRO A 573 28.77 -0.29 28.37
N ASP A 574 29.98 -0.50 28.86
CA ASP A 574 30.22 -0.82 30.27
C ASP A 574 29.67 0.30 31.19
N PRO A 575 29.39 0.01 32.48
CA PRO A 575 28.89 1.02 33.39
C PRO A 575 29.84 2.21 33.54
N GLY A 576 29.38 3.42 33.20
CA GLY A 576 30.11 4.67 33.40
C GLY A 576 29.77 5.73 32.34
N PRO A 577 29.81 7.03 32.68
CA PRO A 577 29.42 8.10 31.76
C PRO A 577 30.29 8.15 30.49
N ASN A 578 31.57 7.76 30.60
CA ASN A 578 32.56 7.79 29.52
C ASN A 578 33.09 6.39 29.18
N ALA A 579 32.35 5.33 29.50
CA ALA A 579 32.77 3.97 29.15
C ALA A 579 32.84 3.83 27.62
N VAL A 580 33.98 3.44 27.07
CA VAL A 580 34.19 3.27 25.62
C VAL A 580 34.22 1.81 25.20
N THR A 581 34.41 0.89 26.15
CA THR A 581 34.30 -0.55 25.99
C THR A 581 32.89 -1.01 26.38
N GLY A 582 32.53 -2.22 25.96
CA GLY A 582 31.21 -2.78 26.18
C GLY A 582 31.07 -4.15 25.54
N SER A 583 29.86 -4.70 25.63
CA SER A 583 29.53 -6.01 25.07
C SER A 583 28.64 -5.85 23.84
N LEU A 584 28.99 -6.55 22.77
CA LEU A 584 28.15 -6.74 21.59
C LEU A 584 27.37 -8.05 21.73
N ALA A 585 26.05 -8.00 21.57
CA ALA A 585 25.19 -9.18 21.57
C ALA A 585 24.21 -9.11 20.39
N SER A 586 23.88 -10.26 19.82
CA SER A 586 22.78 -10.36 18.85
C SER A 586 21.47 -9.94 19.50
N SER A 587 20.69 -9.15 18.78
CA SER A 587 19.44 -8.60 19.28
C SER A 587 18.34 -9.66 19.32
N SER A 588 17.44 -9.55 20.30
CA SER A 588 16.27 -10.42 20.43
C SER A 588 15.09 -9.92 19.58
N PRO A 589 14.06 -10.75 19.35
CA PRO A 589 12.81 -10.30 18.74
C PRO A 589 12.25 -9.07 19.44
N MET A 590 11.70 -8.14 18.66
CA MET A 590 11.15 -6.89 19.16
C MET A 590 9.65 -6.83 18.87
N ASP A 591 8.87 -6.40 19.87
CA ASP A 591 7.45 -6.09 19.67
C ASP A 591 7.28 -4.83 18.82
N GLU A 592 6.11 -4.71 18.19
CA GLU A 592 5.78 -3.51 17.43
C GLU A 592 5.74 -2.27 18.34
N PRO A 593 6.48 -1.19 18.01
CA PRO A 593 6.53 0.00 18.84
C PRO A 593 5.21 0.78 18.77
N ASP A 594 4.69 1.16 19.94
CA ASP A 594 3.57 2.10 20.06
C ASP A 594 4.07 3.53 19.87
N ILE A 595 4.10 4.00 18.62
CA ILE A 595 4.64 5.32 18.24
C ILE A 595 4.01 6.45 19.06
N ALA A 596 2.72 6.37 19.39
CA ALA A 596 2.01 7.39 20.15
C ALA A 596 2.61 7.63 21.55
N LYS A 597 3.33 6.64 22.11
CA LYS A 597 4.00 6.74 23.42
C LYS A 597 5.47 7.12 23.33
N LEU A 598 6.05 7.20 22.13
CA LEU A 598 7.46 7.48 21.91
C LEU A 598 7.75 8.96 21.72
N ARG A 599 8.97 9.35 22.12
CA ARG A 599 9.45 10.73 22.03
C ARG A 599 9.99 11.05 20.65
N LEU A 600 9.67 12.25 20.16
CA LEU A 600 10.22 12.84 18.95
C LEU A 600 10.98 14.12 19.29
N THR A 601 11.97 14.45 18.47
CA THR A 601 12.62 15.77 18.54
C THR A 601 11.67 16.84 18.00
N TYR A 602 11.02 16.55 16.87
CA TYR A 602 10.00 17.38 16.25
C TYR A 602 8.71 16.60 16.14
N GLU A 603 7.64 17.13 16.74
CA GLU A 603 6.37 16.41 16.77
C GLU A 603 5.69 16.34 15.39
N ALA A 604 6.06 17.25 14.48
CA ALA A 604 5.67 17.21 13.08
C ALA A 604 6.07 15.88 12.38
N ASP A 605 7.13 15.21 12.84
CA ASP A 605 7.62 13.95 12.26
C ASP A 605 6.67 12.77 12.54
N ARG A 606 5.73 12.89 13.49
CA ARG A 606 4.95 11.75 13.99
C ARG A 606 4.23 10.99 12.88
N GLN A 607 3.59 11.71 11.98
CA GLN A 607 2.88 11.10 10.85
C GLN A 607 3.83 10.36 9.91
N GLN A 608 5.02 10.90 9.67
CA GLN A 608 6.03 10.25 8.84
C GLN A 608 6.54 8.97 9.50
N VAL A 609 6.82 9.00 10.81
CA VAL A 609 7.25 7.82 11.55
C VAL A 609 6.16 6.74 11.59
N GLU A 610 4.90 7.10 11.81
CA GLU A 610 3.76 6.16 11.77
C GLU A 610 3.62 5.52 10.38
N PHE A 611 3.74 6.32 9.32
CA PHE A 611 3.75 5.83 7.94
C PHE A 611 4.92 4.87 7.70
N LEU A 612 6.14 5.21 8.13
CA LEU A 612 7.32 4.37 7.95
C LEU A 612 7.20 3.06 8.71
N LEU A 613 6.70 3.07 9.95
CA LEU A 613 6.44 1.85 10.70
C LEU A 613 5.47 0.92 9.95
N ARG A 614 4.44 1.48 9.31
CA ARG A 614 3.51 0.71 8.47
C ARG A 614 4.20 0.15 7.22
N GLN A 615 5.03 0.94 6.55
CA GLN A 615 5.79 0.47 5.39
C GLN A 615 6.82 -0.61 5.76
N SER A 616 7.47 -0.53 6.93
CA SER A 616 8.33 -1.60 7.44
C SER A 616 7.57 -2.93 7.57
N ARG A 617 6.32 -2.91 8.07
CA ARG A 617 5.47 -4.12 8.13
C ARG A 617 5.15 -4.67 6.75
N LEU A 618 4.80 -3.81 5.81
CA LEU A 618 4.48 -4.21 4.44
C LEU A 618 5.70 -4.75 3.69
N LEU A 619 6.90 -4.28 4.05
CA LEU A 619 8.16 -4.78 3.53
C LEU A 619 8.46 -6.21 3.99
N GLY A 620 7.97 -6.65 5.15
CA GLY A 620 8.17 -8.02 5.61
C GLY A 620 7.32 -9.05 4.87
N ILE A 621 7.52 -10.35 5.15
CA ILE A 621 6.65 -11.46 4.78
C ILE A 621 5.91 -11.88 6.06
N GLU A 622 4.59 -12.08 5.99
CA GLU A 622 3.88 -12.64 7.17
C GLU A 622 4.22 -14.13 7.26
N PRO A 623 4.61 -14.63 8.45
CA PRO A 623 5.07 -16.01 8.63
C PRO A 623 3.98 -17.06 8.38
#